data_AF-A0A6I1VZP5-F1
#
_entry.id   AF-A0A6I1VZP5-F1
#
_cell.length_a   1.000
_cell.length_b   1.000
_cell.length_c   1.000
_cell.angle_alpha   90.00
_cell.angle_beta   90.00
_cell.angle_gamma   90.00
#
_symmetry.space_group_name_H-M   'P 1'
#
loop_
_entity.id
_entity.type
_entity.pdbx_description
1 polymer ?
#
loop_
_entity_poly.entity_id
_entity_poly.type
_entity_poly.pdbx_seq_one_letter_code
_entity_poly.pdbx_strand_id
1 'polypeptide(L)'
;RLSRTEFIEQVARHCDDDAGQAYDNACGYAAQLEFLHREQASLGDDETRHKRSPDSETDADPTYAALFKENWSAFCEASSIAALDSPAAYLRALHLFAEQVEKTGKGTRERITLAIRRPTLKDMVIDNSSVYRQLPLLTIVNETLTEHLQIHLTQNSGIYKSKSVNEVLAGTRYPFDLPFDLAHQQCLLGLSGNKPGLGELNYRLSLSLPLGQLQSNAYGKVYQEAYEAQRLLSGLSPEQQTLLTEPFWSVSKSDFKAHYD
;
A
#
# COMPACT_ATOMS: atom_id res chain seq x y z
N ARG A 1 -3.40 15.87 21.97
CA ARG A 1 -3.20 17.14 22.71
C ARG A 1 -3.66 18.27 21.79
N LEU A 2 -4.54 19.16 22.28
CA LEU A 2 -4.99 20.32 21.50
C LEU A 2 -3.91 21.39 21.51
N SER A 3 -3.74 22.09 20.39
CA SER A 3 -2.91 23.30 20.37
C SER A 3 -3.61 24.42 21.14
N ARG A 4 -2.82 25.38 21.68
CA ARG A 4 -3.35 26.52 22.45
C ARG A 4 -4.45 27.26 21.69
N THR A 5 -4.26 27.47 20.38
CA THR A 5 -5.23 28.15 19.51
C THR A 5 -6.52 27.36 19.34
N GLU A 6 -6.43 26.05 19.10
CA GLU A 6 -7.61 25.19 18.95
C GLU A 6 -8.41 25.09 20.26
N PHE A 7 -7.72 25.06 21.40
CA PHE A 7 -8.37 25.04 22.71
C PHE A 7 -9.15 26.34 22.96
N ILE A 8 -8.53 27.49 22.70
CA ILE A 8 -9.19 28.80 22.84
C ILE A 8 -10.42 28.89 21.91
N GLU A 9 -10.30 28.46 20.65
CA GLU A 9 -11.42 28.44 19.70
C GLU A 9 -12.57 27.53 20.14
N GLN A 10 -12.28 26.40 20.78
CA GLN A 10 -13.32 25.49 21.28
C GLN A 10 -14.00 26.02 22.54
N VAL A 11 -13.24 26.58 23.48
CA VAL A 11 -13.79 27.14 24.73
C VAL A 11 -14.62 28.39 24.42
N ALA A 12 -14.19 29.23 23.47
CA ALA A 12 -14.94 30.41 23.03
C ALA A 12 -16.36 30.10 22.49
N ARG A 13 -16.67 28.84 22.15
CA ARG A 13 -18.04 28.43 21.75
C ARG A 13 -18.97 28.20 22.95
N HIS A 14 -18.40 28.00 24.13
CA HIS A 14 -19.13 27.56 25.32
C HIS A 14 -19.00 28.52 26.51
N CYS A 15 -17.89 29.26 26.60
CA CYS A 15 -17.60 30.20 27.68
C CYS A 15 -16.86 31.43 27.14
N ASP A 16 -17.19 32.61 27.66
CA ASP A 16 -16.54 33.89 27.32
C ASP A 16 -15.30 34.19 28.20
N ASP A 17 -14.97 33.29 29.13
CA ASP A 17 -13.82 33.43 30.03
C ASP A 17 -12.47 33.31 29.29
N ASP A 18 -11.39 33.80 29.91
CA ASP A 18 -10.04 33.77 29.34
C ASP A 18 -9.49 32.33 29.26
N ALA A 19 -9.81 31.66 28.15
CA ALA A 19 -9.34 30.33 27.83
C ALA A 19 -7.81 30.22 27.72
N GLY A 20 -7.12 31.34 27.48
CA GLY A 20 -5.66 31.38 27.43
C GLY A 20 -5.04 31.05 28.80
N GLN A 21 -5.54 31.71 29.85
CA GLN A 21 -5.09 31.46 31.23
C GLN A 21 -5.42 30.04 31.69
N ALA A 22 -6.61 29.54 31.35
CA ALA A 22 -6.99 28.17 31.68
C ALA A 22 -6.05 27.13 31.04
N TYR A 23 -5.65 27.35 29.78
CA TYR A 23 -4.68 26.49 29.10
C TYR A 23 -3.31 26.53 29.78
N ASP A 24 -2.80 27.73 30.05
CA ASP A 24 -1.48 27.92 30.63
C ASP A 24 -1.41 27.32 32.05
N ASN A 25 -2.49 27.47 32.84
CA ASN A 25 -2.64 26.84 34.15
C ASN A 25 -2.69 25.31 34.06
N ALA A 26 -3.47 24.76 33.13
CA ALA A 26 -3.55 23.31 32.93
C ALA A 26 -2.19 22.72 32.53
N CYS A 27 -1.45 23.40 31.65
CA CYS A 27 -0.08 23.00 31.29
C CYS A 27 0.87 23.07 32.49
N GLY A 28 0.77 24.13 33.31
CA GLY A 28 1.55 24.28 34.54
C GLY A 28 1.29 23.16 35.54
N TYR A 29 0.02 22.88 35.84
CA TYR A 29 -0.37 21.79 36.75
C TYR A 29 0.05 20.42 36.22
N ALA A 30 -0.10 20.17 34.92
CA ALA A 30 0.35 18.92 34.32
C ALA A 30 1.86 18.72 34.47
N ALA A 31 2.67 19.76 34.22
CA ALA A 31 4.12 19.71 34.40
C ALA A 31 4.51 19.51 35.87
N GLN A 32 3.80 20.16 36.80
CA GLN A 32 4.00 19.98 38.24
C GLN A 32 3.71 18.54 38.68
N LEU A 33 2.60 17.95 38.20
CA LEU A 33 2.25 16.56 38.48
C LEU A 33 3.29 15.58 37.91
N GLU A 34 3.75 15.81 36.67
CA GLU A 34 4.81 14.99 36.07
C GLU A 34 6.12 15.07 36.87
N PHE A 35 6.50 16.26 37.34
CA PHE A 35 7.69 16.45 38.18
C PHE A 35 7.56 15.70 39.51
N LEU A 36 6.45 15.91 40.24
CA LEU A 36 6.20 15.24 41.52
C LEU A 36 6.20 13.71 41.36
N HIS A 37 5.61 13.19 40.29
CA HIS A 37 5.62 11.77 40.00
C HIS A 37 7.04 11.23 39.75
N ARG A 38 7.88 11.96 38.98
CA ARG A 38 9.28 11.58 38.76
C ARG A 38 10.10 11.61 40.04
N GLU A 39 9.89 12.62 40.88
CA GLU A 39 10.55 12.76 42.18
C GLU A 39 10.21 11.57 43.08
N GLN A 40 8.93 11.24 43.22
CA GLN A 40 8.46 10.07 43.97
C GLN A 40 9.03 8.75 43.43
N ALA A 41 9.10 8.59 42.10
CA ALA A 41 9.73 7.41 41.49
C ALA A 41 11.23 7.31 41.78
N SER A 42 11.95 8.45 41.80
CA SER A 42 13.39 8.49 42.10
C SER A 42 13.72 8.25 43.58
N LEU A 43 12.83 8.67 44.50
CA LEU A 43 12.97 8.42 45.93
C LEU A 43 12.67 6.96 46.30
N GLY A 44 11.94 6.24 45.45
CA GLY A 44 11.59 4.83 45.66
C GLY A 44 12.72 3.82 45.45
N ASP A 45 13.82 4.18 44.79
CA ASP A 45 14.90 3.23 44.46
C ASP A 45 15.93 3.06 45.60
N ASP A 46 16.12 4.10 46.45
CA ASP A 46 17.08 4.06 47.56
C ASP A 46 16.50 3.44 48.86
N GLU A 47 15.17 3.39 49.00
CA GLU A 47 14.47 2.89 50.22
C GLU A 47 13.94 1.44 50.08
N THR A 48 14.24 0.72 49.00
CA THR A 48 13.88 -0.72 48.90
C THR A 48 14.88 -1.66 49.59
N ARG A 49 15.90 -1.12 50.26
CA ARG A 49 16.73 -1.89 51.22
C ARG A 49 16.17 -1.79 52.64
N HIS A 50 15.20 -2.66 52.88
CA HIS A 50 14.77 -3.16 54.20
C HIS A 50 14.21 -2.16 55.20
N LYS A 51 12.88 -2.21 55.39
CA LYS A 51 12.27 -2.26 56.74
C LYS A 51 10.93 -2.97 56.67
N ARG A 52 10.88 -4.19 57.22
CA ARG A 52 9.62 -4.84 57.59
C ARG A 52 9.03 -4.07 58.77
N SER A 53 7.85 -3.50 58.60
CA SER A 53 6.93 -3.25 59.71
C SER A 53 5.55 -3.77 59.26
N PRO A 54 4.94 -4.73 59.97
CA PRO A 54 3.57 -5.12 59.69
C PRO A 54 2.62 -4.10 60.33
N ASP A 55 1.43 -3.98 59.76
CA ASP A 55 0.28 -3.23 60.26
C ASP A 55 0.38 -1.70 60.17
N SER A 56 0.26 -1.21 58.94
CA SER A 56 -0.46 0.04 58.71
C SER A 56 -1.23 -0.06 57.39
N GLU A 57 -2.53 -0.39 57.46
CA GLU A 57 -3.50 0.04 56.46
C GLU A 57 -3.56 1.57 56.54
N THR A 58 -2.56 2.23 55.95
CA THR A 58 -2.66 3.65 55.64
C THR A 58 -3.52 3.75 54.40
N ASP A 59 -4.48 4.67 54.40
CA ASP A 59 -5.13 5.17 53.19
C ASP A 59 -4.03 5.30 52.15
N ALA A 60 -4.02 4.40 51.16
CA ALA A 60 -2.90 4.28 50.28
C ALA A 60 -2.78 5.60 49.53
N ASP A 61 -1.75 6.38 49.85
CA ASP A 61 -1.34 7.54 49.07
C ASP A 61 -1.43 7.16 47.59
N PRO A 62 -1.90 8.04 46.68
CA PRO A 62 -2.20 7.74 45.29
C PRO A 62 -0.95 7.29 44.54
N THR A 63 -0.57 6.04 44.80
CA THR A 63 0.61 5.37 44.30
C THR A 63 0.21 4.80 42.96
N TYR A 64 1.12 4.84 42.01
CA TYR A 64 0.87 4.38 40.66
C TYR A 64 0.25 2.96 40.62
N ALA A 65 0.72 2.03 41.47
CA ALA A 65 0.17 0.67 41.59
C ALA A 65 -1.28 0.60 42.15
N ALA A 66 -1.71 1.58 42.93
CA ALA A 66 -3.08 1.67 43.47
C ALA A 66 -4.06 2.27 42.46
N LEU A 67 -3.60 3.27 41.69
CA LEU A 67 -4.38 3.92 40.62
C LEU A 67 -4.45 3.06 39.36
N PHE A 68 -3.35 2.41 39.01
CA PHE A 68 -3.21 1.56 37.83
C PHE A 68 -2.91 0.13 38.30
N LYS A 69 -3.95 -0.71 38.29
CA LYS A 69 -3.82 -2.14 38.55
C LYS A 69 -3.11 -2.81 37.37
N GLU A 70 -1.79 -2.76 37.37
CA GLU A 70 -0.99 -3.36 36.31
C GLU A 70 -1.15 -4.88 36.32
N ASN A 71 -1.50 -5.42 35.16
CA ASN A 71 -1.50 -6.86 34.98
C ASN A 71 -0.08 -7.30 34.66
N TRP A 72 0.67 -7.77 35.66
CA TRP A 72 2.03 -8.28 35.50
C TRP A 72 2.13 -9.39 34.43
N SER A 73 1.07 -10.17 34.24
CA SER A 73 1.02 -11.20 33.18
C SER A 73 0.84 -10.64 31.76
N ALA A 74 0.51 -9.35 31.63
CA ALA A 74 0.39 -8.65 30.35
C ALA A 74 1.69 -7.93 29.94
N PHE A 75 2.73 -7.95 30.79
CA PHE A 75 4.04 -7.44 30.39
C PHE A 75 4.62 -8.30 29.28
N CYS A 76 5.13 -7.62 28.26
CA CYS A 76 5.71 -8.25 27.09
C CYS A 76 7.23 -8.21 27.19
N GLU A 77 7.90 -9.18 26.58
CA GLU A 77 9.35 -9.15 26.40
C GLU A 77 9.77 -7.91 25.59
N ALA A 78 10.99 -7.39 25.80
CA ALA A 78 11.48 -6.20 25.09
C ALA A 78 11.52 -6.37 23.57
N SER A 79 11.72 -7.60 23.07
CA SER A 79 11.69 -7.92 21.62
C SER A 79 10.28 -8.19 21.08
N SER A 80 9.26 -8.14 21.92
CA SER A 80 7.88 -8.38 21.51
C SER A 80 7.35 -7.26 20.64
N ILE A 81 6.48 -7.61 19.69
CA ILE A 81 5.73 -6.64 18.88
C ILE A 81 4.82 -5.72 19.72
N ALA A 82 4.44 -6.17 20.92
CA ALA A 82 3.63 -5.41 21.86
C ALA A 82 4.46 -4.48 22.77
N ALA A 83 5.80 -4.53 22.68
CA ALA A 83 6.66 -3.62 23.41
C ALA A 83 6.44 -2.18 22.94
N LEU A 84 6.57 -1.22 23.86
CA LEU A 84 6.33 0.20 23.60
C LEU A 84 7.36 0.80 22.63
N ASP A 85 8.57 0.25 22.64
CA ASP A 85 9.70 0.58 21.77
C ASP A 85 9.77 -0.28 20.50
N SER A 86 8.77 -1.12 20.25
CA SER A 86 8.70 -1.95 19.06
C SER A 86 8.51 -1.11 17.78
N PRO A 87 8.92 -1.65 16.61
CA PRO A 87 8.62 -1.03 15.31
C PRO A 87 7.12 -0.82 15.07
N ALA A 88 6.27 -1.70 15.62
CA ALA A 88 4.82 -1.60 15.52
C ALA A 88 4.27 -0.39 16.29
N ALA A 89 4.75 -0.17 17.51
CA ALA A 89 4.40 1.00 18.31
C ALA A 89 4.83 2.31 17.62
N TYR A 90 6.04 2.30 17.02
CA TYR A 90 6.52 3.43 16.24
C TYR A 90 5.66 3.73 15.01
N LEU A 91 5.27 2.70 14.24
CA LEU A 91 4.36 2.84 13.10
C LEU A 91 3.03 3.47 13.52
N ARG A 92 2.44 3.01 14.63
CA ARG A 92 1.20 3.57 15.17
C ARG A 92 1.36 5.05 15.52
N ALA A 93 2.46 5.42 16.17
CA ALA A 93 2.74 6.81 16.50
C ALA A 93 2.86 7.69 15.24
N LEU A 94 3.54 7.21 14.20
CA LEU A 94 3.64 7.89 12.91
C LEU A 94 2.28 8.05 12.22
N HIS A 95 1.43 7.02 12.26
CA HIS A 95 0.09 7.09 11.67
C HIS A 95 -0.77 8.17 12.35
N LEU A 96 -0.82 8.16 13.69
CA LEU A 96 -1.55 9.18 14.47
C LEU A 96 -1.00 10.59 14.24
N PHE A 97 0.33 10.71 14.12
CA PHE A 97 0.96 11.98 13.81
C PHE A 97 0.58 12.48 12.41
N ALA A 98 0.61 11.60 11.41
CA ALA A 98 0.19 11.93 10.05
C ALA A 98 -1.27 12.39 10.01
N GLU A 99 -2.18 11.70 10.71
CA GLU A 99 -3.58 12.13 10.84
C GLU A 99 -3.74 13.50 11.51
N GLN A 100 -2.91 13.82 12.50
CA GLN A 100 -2.92 15.13 13.14
C GLN A 100 -2.44 16.22 12.17
N VAL A 101 -1.38 15.96 11.41
CA VAL A 101 -0.87 16.88 10.37
C VAL A 101 -1.91 17.07 9.26
N GLU A 102 -2.67 16.02 8.94
CA GLU A 102 -3.80 16.08 8.01
C GLU A 102 -4.97 16.92 8.50
N LYS A 103 -5.04 17.26 9.80
CA LYS A 103 -6.05 18.18 10.34
C LYS A 103 -5.58 19.64 10.35
N THR A 104 -4.27 19.90 10.46
CA THR A 104 -3.75 21.27 10.68
C THR A 104 -3.63 22.15 9.43
N GLY A 105 -3.41 21.55 8.25
CA GLY A 105 -3.31 22.30 6.99
C GLY A 105 -4.54 23.16 6.63
N LYS A 106 -4.28 24.41 6.25
CA LYS A 106 -5.30 25.38 5.81
C LYS A 106 -5.21 25.54 4.29
N GLY A 107 -6.31 25.36 3.56
CA GLY A 107 -6.35 25.51 2.10
C GLY A 107 -7.76 25.39 1.52
N THR A 108 -7.96 25.96 0.34
CA THR A 108 -9.27 26.03 -0.35
C THR A 108 -9.61 24.77 -1.16
N ARG A 109 -8.62 23.91 -1.45
CA ARG A 109 -8.81 22.66 -2.20
C ARG A 109 -9.06 21.49 -1.25
N GLU A 110 -9.82 20.50 -1.72
CA GLU A 110 -10.00 19.24 -1.01
C GLU A 110 -8.64 18.58 -0.74
N ARG A 111 -8.44 18.12 0.51
CA ARG A 111 -7.19 17.50 0.93
C ARG A 111 -7.20 16.02 0.56
N ILE A 112 -6.15 15.60 -0.14
CA ILE A 112 -5.90 14.18 -0.39
C ILE A 112 -5.26 13.59 0.87
N THR A 113 -6.07 12.93 1.71
CA THR A 113 -5.64 12.28 2.96
C THR A 113 -4.90 10.97 2.72
N LEU A 114 -4.16 10.50 3.71
CA LEU A 114 -3.43 9.24 3.68
C LEU A 114 -4.37 8.07 3.42
N ALA A 115 -5.56 8.11 4.01
CA ALA A 115 -6.61 7.11 3.79
C ALA A 115 -7.07 7.03 2.32
N ILE A 116 -7.10 8.16 1.60
CA ILE A 116 -7.41 8.19 0.17
C ILE A 116 -6.24 7.67 -0.66
N ARG A 117 -5.01 8.06 -0.31
CA ARG A 117 -3.80 7.67 -1.06
C ARG A 117 -3.46 6.19 -0.91
N ARG A 118 -3.70 5.62 0.26
CA ARG A 118 -3.36 4.24 0.58
C ARG A 118 -4.40 3.62 1.51
N PRO A 119 -5.55 3.19 0.97
CA PRO A 119 -6.67 2.67 1.76
C PRO A 119 -6.26 1.44 2.59
N THR A 120 -5.34 0.61 2.08
CA THR A 120 -4.84 -0.60 2.75
C THR A 120 -4.23 -0.40 4.12
N LEU A 121 -3.62 0.75 4.39
CA LEU A 121 -2.94 0.97 5.67
C LEU A 121 -3.90 0.87 6.85
N LYS A 122 -5.18 1.19 6.64
CA LYS A 122 -6.21 1.13 7.67
C LYS A 122 -6.56 -0.31 8.04
N ASP A 123 -6.59 -1.20 7.06
CA ASP A 123 -7.03 -2.59 7.23
C ASP A 123 -5.84 -3.55 7.46
N MET A 124 -4.61 -3.02 7.46
CA MET A 124 -3.39 -3.80 7.65
C MET A 124 -3.30 -4.34 9.09
N VAL A 125 -3.34 -5.66 9.23
CA VAL A 125 -3.17 -6.34 10.51
C VAL A 125 -1.69 -6.36 10.90
N ILE A 126 -1.40 -5.91 12.12
CA ILE A 126 -0.04 -5.85 12.67
C ILE A 126 0.23 -7.15 13.44
N ASP A 127 0.76 -8.14 12.73
CA ASP A 127 1.16 -9.44 13.25
C ASP A 127 2.69 -9.64 13.19
N ASN A 128 3.21 -10.61 13.93
CA ASN A 128 4.63 -10.98 13.92
C ASN A 128 5.15 -11.31 12.50
N SER A 129 4.32 -11.98 11.70
CA SER A 129 4.64 -12.28 10.29
C SER A 129 4.65 -11.03 9.41
N SER A 130 3.81 -10.03 9.69
CA SER A 130 3.76 -8.79 8.91
C SER A 130 4.98 -7.88 9.18
N VAL A 131 5.48 -7.88 10.42
CA VAL A 131 6.58 -7.00 10.84
C VAL A 131 7.94 -7.55 10.43
N TYR A 132 8.17 -8.85 10.59
CA TYR A 132 9.50 -9.44 10.42
C TYR A 132 9.72 -10.14 9.06
N ARG A 133 8.67 -10.34 8.26
CA ARG A 133 8.81 -10.96 6.94
C ARG A 133 9.50 -10.01 5.96
N GLN A 134 10.61 -10.46 5.41
CA GLN A 134 11.28 -9.75 4.31
C GLN A 134 10.46 -9.91 3.03
N LEU A 135 10.14 -8.77 2.40
CA LEU A 135 9.42 -8.71 1.12
C LEU A 135 10.18 -7.83 0.12
N PRO A 136 10.24 -8.22 -1.16
CA PRO A 136 10.74 -7.33 -2.21
C PRO A 136 9.88 -6.08 -2.31
N LEU A 137 10.52 -4.91 -2.41
CA LEU A 137 9.81 -3.62 -2.51
C LEU A 137 8.87 -3.59 -3.73
N LEU A 138 9.29 -4.17 -4.86
CA LEU A 138 8.49 -4.23 -6.08
C LEU A 138 7.17 -4.99 -5.90
N THR A 139 7.15 -6.02 -5.04
CA THR A 139 5.91 -6.75 -4.73
C THR A 139 4.90 -5.83 -4.07
N ILE A 140 5.33 -5.04 -3.08
CA ILE A 140 4.47 -4.08 -2.38
C ILE A 140 3.93 -3.02 -3.36
N VAL A 141 4.78 -2.50 -4.25
CA VAL A 141 4.36 -1.52 -5.26
C VAL A 141 3.29 -2.12 -6.18
N ASN A 142 3.53 -3.31 -6.71
CA ASN A 142 2.59 -3.97 -7.63
C ASN A 142 1.26 -4.30 -6.95
N GLU A 143 1.28 -4.76 -5.70
CA GLU A 143 0.07 -5.01 -4.90
C GLU A 143 -0.75 -3.73 -4.74
N THR A 144 -0.11 -2.63 -4.33
CA THR A 144 -0.80 -1.35 -4.16
C THR A 144 -1.39 -0.83 -5.47
N LEU A 145 -0.65 -0.87 -6.58
CA LEU A 145 -1.15 -0.44 -7.89
C LEU A 145 -2.33 -1.31 -8.36
N THR A 146 -2.24 -2.62 -8.17
CA THR A 146 -3.27 -3.57 -8.60
C THR A 146 -4.59 -3.31 -7.89
N GLU A 147 -4.56 -3.00 -6.60
CA GLU A 147 -5.76 -2.71 -5.83
C GLU A 147 -6.44 -1.40 -6.27
N HIS A 148 -5.67 -0.34 -6.50
CA HIS A 148 -6.22 0.91 -7.05
C HIS A 148 -6.86 0.67 -8.42
N LEU A 149 -6.26 -0.16 -9.27
CA LEU A 149 -6.86 -0.58 -10.54
C LEU A 149 -8.14 -1.37 -10.32
N GLN A 150 -8.18 -2.32 -9.39
CA GLN A 150 -9.40 -3.08 -9.07
C GLN A 150 -10.54 -2.18 -8.58
N ILE A 151 -10.24 -1.20 -7.71
CA ILE A 151 -11.22 -0.20 -7.26
C ILE A 151 -11.74 0.60 -8.47
N HIS A 152 -10.86 1.04 -9.37
CA HIS A 152 -11.27 1.75 -10.57
C HIS A 152 -12.15 0.89 -11.50
N LEU A 153 -11.82 -0.39 -11.66
CA LEU A 153 -12.60 -1.32 -12.49
C LEU A 153 -13.99 -1.61 -11.90
N THR A 154 -14.09 -1.75 -10.57
CA THR A 154 -15.38 -1.96 -9.89
C THR A 154 -16.28 -0.72 -9.99
N GLN A 155 -15.72 0.47 -9.84
CA GLN A 155 -16.43 1.75 -10.04
C GLN A 155 -16.92 1.92 -11.49
N ASN A 156 -16.13 1.49 -12.46
CA ASN A 156 -16.44 1.59 -13.90
C ASN A 156 -16.95 0.27 -14.50
N SER A 157 -17.66 -0.54 -13.71
CA SER A 157 -18.15 -1.86 -14.11
C SER A 157 -19.01 -1.86 -15.39
N GLY A 158 -19.72 -0.76 -15.68
CA GLY A 158 -20.50 -0.59 -16.91
C GLY A 158 -19.66 -0.60 -18.19
N ILE A 159 -18.39 -0.17 -18.13
CA ILE A 159 -17.46 -0.13 -19.27
C ILE A 159 -16.70 -1.45 -19.35
N TYR A 160 -16.15 -1.91 -18.22
CA TYR A 160 -15.21 -3.03 -18.20
C TYR A 160 -15.84 -4.42 -18.01
N LYS A 161 -17.15 -4.51 -17.78
CA LYS A 161 -17.93 -5.78 -17.75
C LYS A 161 -17.27 -6.90 -16.91
N SER A 162 -16.76 -6.54 -15.73
CA SER A 162 -16.10 -7.47 -14.80
C SER A 162 -14.83 -8.15 -15.32
N LYS A 163 -14.14 -7.56 -16.31
CA LYS A 163 -12.83 -8.03 -16.76
C LYS A 163 -11.77 -7.93 -15.65
N SER A 164 -10.81 -8.84 -15.68
CA SER A 164 -9.65 -8.79 -14.77
C SER A 164 -8.69 -7.65 -15.13
N VAL A 165 -7.87 -7.20 -14.17
CA VAL A 165 -6.87 -6.12 -14.40
C VAL A 165 -5.97 -6.46 -15.59
N ASN A 166 -5.48 -7.69 -15.67
CA ASN A 166 -4.56 -8.13 -16.72
C ASN A 166 -5.23 -8.13 -18.11
N GLU A 167 -6.50 -8.53 -18.19
CA GLU A 167 -7.26 -8.47 -19.46
C GLU A 167 -7.48 -7.03 -19.92
N VAL A 168 -7.73 -6.11 -18.98
CA VAL A 168 -7.88 -4.69 -19.30
C VAL A 168 -6.56 -4.15 -19.81
N LEU A 169 -5.45 -4.38 -19.11
CA LEU A 169 -4.11 -3.93 -19.53
C LEU A 169 -3.67 -4.52 -20.88
N ALA A 170 -4.07 -5.75 -21.18
CA ALA A 170 -3.80 -6.39 -22.46
C ALA A 170 -4.55 -5.72 -23.62
N GLY A 171 -5.77 -5.22 -23.39
CA GLY A 171 -6.60 -4.60 -24.43
C GLY A 171 -6.51 -3.07 -24.50
N THR A 172 -6.01 -2.41 -23.46
CA THR A 172 -5.86 -0.93 -23.42
C THR A 172 -4.73 -0.46 -24.33
N ARG A 173 -4.93 0.65 -25.03
CA ARG A 173 -3.96 1.22 -25.97
C ARG A 173 -3.34 2.54 -25.51
N TYR A 174 -4.04 3.29 -24.66
CA TYR A 174 -3.54 4.49 -24.00
C TYR A 174 -3.37 4.21 -22.50
N PRO A 175 -2.28 4.68 -21.85
CA PRO A 175 -1.13 5.45 -22.37
C PRO A 175 -0.22 4.65 -23.33
N PHE A 176 0.67 5.34 -24.07
CA PHE A 176 1.51 4.77 -25.15
C PHE A 176 2.47 3.63 -24.75
N ASP A 177 2.52 3.26 -23.47
CA ASP A 177 3.26 2.09 -22.98
C ASP A 177 2.43 0.79 -23.06
N LEU A 178 1.11 0.89 -23.30
CA LEU A 178 0.18 -0.22 -23.45
C LEU A 178 -0.08 -0.50 -24.94
N PRO A 179 -0.49 -1.73 -25.34
CA PRO A 179 -0.99 -2.84 -24.52
C PRO A 179 0.09 -3.71 -23.86
N PHE A 180 -0.21 -4.15 -22.62
CA PHE A 180 0.63 -5.05 -21.83
C PHE A 180 -0.11 -6.36 -21.55
N ASP A 181 0.32 -7.45 -22.19
CA ASP A 181 -0.18 -8.79 -21.94
C ASP A 181 0.78 -9.57 -21.05
N LEU A 182 0.36 -9.79 -19.80
CA LEU A 182 1.12 -10.52 -18.79
C LEU A 182 1.40 -11.97 -19.23
N ALA A 183 0.40 -12.67 -19.78
CA ALA A 183 0.53 -14.07 -20.13
C ALA A 183 1.53 -14.25 -21.28
N HIS A 184 1.45 -13.38 -22.28
CA HIS A 184 2.43 -13.34 -23.37
C HIS A 184 3.85 -13.09 -22.86
N GLN A 185 4.05 -12.11 -21.97
CA GLN A 185 5.36 -11.86 -21.38
C GLN A 185 5.88 -13.04 -20.57
N GLN A 186 5.02 -13.72 -19.81
CA GLN A 186 5.42 -14.94 -19.09
C GLN A 186 5.86 -16.05 -20.04
N CYS A 187 5.17 -16.23 -21.18
CA CYS A 187 5.58 -17.17 -22.22
C CYS A 187 6.95 -16.82 -22.81
N LEU A 188 7.18 -15.54 -23.14
CA LEU A 188 8.47 -15.07 -23.65
C LEU A 188 9.60 -15.27 -22.64
N LEU A 189 9.38 -14.91 -21.38
CA LEU A 189 10.36 -15.09 -20.31
C LEU A 189 10.64 -16.58 -20.07
N GLY A 190 9.61 -17.43 -20.08
CA GLY A 190 9.75 -18.88 -19.91
C GLY A 190 10.54 -19.55 -21.05
N LEU A 191 10.46 -18.99 -22.26
CA LEU A 191 11.17 -19.42 -23.47
C LEU A 191 12.47 -18.64 -23.72
N SER A 192 12.87 -17.73 -22.81
CA SER A 192 14.12 -16.99 -22.93
C SER A 192 15.36 -17.87 -22.66
N GLY A 193 16.54 -17.38 -23.06
CA GLY A 193 17.82 -18.06 -22.89
C GLY A 193 18.15 -19.03 -24.03
N ASN A 194 18.53 -20.27 -23.70
CA ASN A 194 18.97 -21.28 -24.69
C ASN A 194 17.81 -22.02 -25.38
N LYS A 195 16.56 -21.60 -25.14
CA LYS A 195 15.37 -22.24 -25.72
C LYS A 195 14.97 -21.50 -26.99
N PRO A 196 14.45 -22.21 -28.01
CA PRO A 196 13.89 -21.56 -29.19
C PRO A 196 12.65 -20.73 -28.81
N GLY A 197 12.55 -19.54 -29.41
CA GLY A 197 11.37 -18.67 -29.24
C GLY A 197 10.10 -19.27 -29.85
N LEU A 198 8.94 -18.69 -29.56
CA LEU A 198 7.63 -19.21 -30.03
C LEU A 198 7.57 -19.38 -31.55
N GLY A 199 8.00 -18.37 -32.32
CA GLY A 199 8.02 -18.47 -33.77
C GLY A 199 9.01 -19.53 -34.28
N GLU A 200 10.19 -19.63 -33.67
CA GLU A 200 11.20 -20.61 -34.05
C GLU A 200 10.75 -22.05 -33.76
N LEU A 201 10.08 -22.27 -32.63
CA LEU A 201 9.44 -23.54 -32.33
C LEU A 201 8.46 -23.94 -33.43
N ASN A 202 7.64 -23.00 -33.91
CA ASN A 202 6.69 -23.26 -34.98
C ASN A 202 7.41 -23.65 -36.30
N TYR A 203 8.54 -22.98 -36.60
CA TYR A 203 9.39 -23.34 -37.73
C TYR A 203 10.04 -24.72 -37.61
N ARG A 204 10.53 -25.07 -36.42
CA ARG A 204 11.19 -26.37 -36.15
C ARG A 204 10.20 -27.53 -36.12
N LEU A 205 8.95 -27.29 -35.69
CA LEU A 205 7.88 -28.29 -35.69
C LEU A 205 7.27 -28.53 -37.08
N SER A 206 7.59 -27.67 -38.04
CA SER A 206 6.99 -27.76 -39.38
C SER A 206 7.39 -29.05 -40.08
N LEU A 207 6.39 -29.74 -40.63
CA LEU A 207 6.60 -30.96 -41.41
C LEU A 207 7.05 -30.67 -42.85
N SER A 208 6.95 -29.43 -43.30
CA SER A 208 7.43 -28.98 -44.60
C SER A 208 8.89 -28.55 -44.50
N LEU A 209 9.65 -28.79 -45.57
CA LEU A 209 11.05 -28.38 -45.67
C LEU A 209 11.15 -27.05 -46.43
N PRO A 210 12.12 -26.17 -46.11
CA PRO A 210 12.35 -24.93 -46.84
C PRO A 210 13.08 -25.20 -48.17
N LEU A 211 12.43 -25.95 -49.06
CA LEU A 211 12.98 -26.35 -50.35
C LEU A 211 12.71 -25.28 -51.40
N GLY A 212 13.67 -24.38 -51.59
CA GLY A 212 13.72 -23.42 -52.71
C GLY A 212 12.61 -22.36 -52.74
N GLN A 213 12.73 -21.41 -53.67
CA GLN A 213 11.75 -20.34 -53.92
C GLN A 213 10.46 -20.91 -54.55
N LEU A 214 9.66 -21.63 -53.77
CA LEU A 214 8.28 -21.96 -54.13
C LEU A 214 7.41 -20.71 -53.99
N GLN A 215 6.43 -20.53 -54.89
CA GLN A 215 5.52 -19.37 -54.84
C GLN A 215 4.63 -19.34 -53.57
N SER A 216 4.54 -20.47 -52.85
CA SER A 216 3.82 -20.60 -51.59
C SER A 216 4.79 -20.94 -50.47
N ASN A 217 4.86 -20.06 -49.46
CA ASN A 217 5.68 -20.27 -48.27
C ASN A 217 4.96 -21.26 -47.35
N ALA A 218 5.10 -22.56 -47.61
CA ALA A 218 4.51 -23.61 -46.78
C ALA A 218 5.35 -23.93 -45.53
N TYR A 219 6.55 -23.35 -45.40
CA TYR A 219 7.47 -23.60 -44.28
C TYR A 219 7.01 -22.87 -43.01
N GLY A 220 7.06 -23.54 -41.85
CA GLY A 220 6.52 -23.02 -40.60
C GLY A 220 5.02 -23.23 -40.43
N LYS A 221 4.37 -23.90 -41.39
CA LYS A 221 2.97 -24.32 -41.29
C LYS A 221 2.89 -25.58 -40.43
N VAL A 222 2.09 -25.54 -39.35
CA VAL A 222 1.72 -26.73 -38.56
C VAL A 222 0.23 -26.99 -38.72
N TYR A 223 -0.60 -26.15 -38.09
CA TYR A 223 -2.06 -26.14 -38.29
C TYR A 223 -2.54 -24.88 -38.99
N GLN A 224 -1.96 -23.74 -38.61
CA GLN A 224 -2.31 -22.43 -39.14
C GLN A 224 -1.29 -21.97 -40.19
N GLU A 225 -1.49 -20.80 -40.80
CA GLU A 225 -0.70 -20.35 -41.96
C GLU A 225 0.73 -19.95 -41.58
N ALA A 226 1.65 -19.98 -42.55
CA ALA A 226 3.06 -19.66 -42.31
C ALA A 226 3.29 -18.23 -41.80
N TYR A 227 2.37 -17.30 -42.08
CA TYR A 227 2.46 -15.94 -41.59
C TYR A 227 2.28 -15.85 -40.06
N GLU A 228 1.56 -16.77 -39.42
CA GLU A 228 1.43 -16.78 -37.96
C GLU A 228 2.75 -17.17 -37.29
N ALA A 229 3.52 -18.08 -37.88
CA ALA A 229 4.88 -18.38 -37.42
C ALA A 229 5.77 -17.12 -37.47
N GLN A 230 5.66 -16.34 -38.55
CA GLN A 230 6.39 -15.08 -38.70
C GLN A 230 5.94 -14.02 -37.68
N ARG A 231 4.63 -13.92 -37.43
CA ARG A 231 4.10 -13.04 -36.37
C ARG A 231 4.65 -13.42 -35.01
N LEU A 232 4.71 -14.72 -34.69
CA LEU A 232 5.27 -15.21 -33.43
C LEU A 232 6.79 -14.97 -33.30
N LEU A 233 7.53 -14.87 -34.42
CA LEU A 233 8.95 -14.48 -34.39
C LEU A 233 9.16 -13.02 -33.97
N SER A 234 8.17 -12.14 -34.18
CA SER A 234 8.28 -10.74 -33.79
C SER A 234 8.35 -10.53 -32.27
N GLY A 235 7.91 -11.52 -31.48
CA GLY A 235 7.81 -11.40 -30.03
C GLY A 235 6.74 -10.41 -29.54
N LEU A 236 5.95 -9.82 -30.43
CA LEU A 236 4.89 -8.88 -30.08
C LEU A 236 3.68 -9.61 -29.51
N SER A 237 2.97 -8.97 -28.59
CA SER A 237 1.72 -9.53 -28.04
C SER A 237 0.61 -9.55 -29.10
N PRO A 238 -0.45 -10.36 -28.93
CA PRO A 238 -1.55 -10.42 -29.90
C PRO A 238 -2.16 -9.04 -30.19
N GLU A 239 -2.41 -8.24 -29.16
CA GLU A 239 -2.98 -6.89 -29.31
C GLU A 239 -2.01 -5.89 -29.94
N GLN A 240 -0.70 -6.02 -29.68
CA GLN A 240 0.32 -5.23 -30.39
C GLN A 240 0.36 -5.58 -31.88
N GLN A 241 0.24 -6.87 -32.22
CA GLN A 241 0.16 -7.28 -33.61
C GLN A 241 -1.11 -6.75 -34.28
N THR A 242 -2.26 -6.83 -33.60
CA THR A 242 -3.52 -6.23 -34.07
C THR A 242 -3.33 -4.74 -34.37
N LEU A 243 -2.73 -3.99 -33.44
CA LEU A 243 -2.43 -2.57 -33.58
C LEU A 243 -1.53 -2.23 -34.78
N LEU A 244 -0.60 -3.12 -35.15
CA LEU A 244 0.26 -2.92 -36.33
C LEU A 244 -0.41 -3.34 -37.64
N THR A 245 -1.35 -4.27 -37.58
CA THR A 245 -2.05 -4.80 -38.77
C THR A 245 -3.33 -4.06 -39.11
N GLU A 246 -3.87 -3.28 -38.19
CA GLU A 246 -5.07 -2.49 -38.43
C GLU A 246 -4.81 -1.36 -39.44
N PRO A 247 -5.81 -0.98 -40.24
CA PRO A 247 -5.67 0.14 -41.17
C PRO A 247 -5.52 1.47 -40.40
N PHE A 248 -4.50 2.26 -40.74
CA PHE A 248 -4.23 3.59 -40.15
C PHE A 248 -5.41 4.57 -40.22
N TRP A 249 -6.34 4.37 -41.14
CA TRP A 249 -7.53 5.20 -41.32
C TRP A 249 -8.76 4.32 -41.55
N SER A 250 -9.65 4.28 -40.55
CA SER A 250 -11.05 3.98 -40.77
C SER A 250 -11.82 5.30 -40.83
N VAL A 251 -12.86 5.40 -41.66
CA VAL A 251 -13.68 6.63 -41.81
C VAL A 251 -14.46 6.96 -40.53
N SER A 252 -14.46 6.06 -39.54
CA SER A 252 -15.21 6.18 -38.30
C SER A 252 -14.39 6.92 -37.23
N LYS A 253 -14.82 8.13 -36.87
CA LYS A 253 -14.29 8.86 -35.69
C LYS A 253 -14.42 8.07 -34.38
N SER A 254 -15.33 7.08 -34.34
CA SER A 254 -15.56 6.21 -33.19
C SER A 254 -14.39 5.30 -32.89
N ASP A 255 -13.64 4.84 -33.91
CA ASP A 255 -12.51 3.93 -33.69
C ASP A 255 -11.35 4.69 -33.04
N PHE A 256 -11.00 5.87 -33.56
CA PHE A 256 -9.99 6.74 -32.93
C PHE A 256 -10.34 7.07 -31.48
N LYS A 257 -11.61 7.37 -31.18
CA LYS A 257 -12.06 7.62 -29.81
C LYS A 257 -12.00 6.37 -28.92
N ALA A 258 -12.30 5.20 -29.45
CA ALA A 258 -12.13 3.92 -28.75
C ALA A 258 -10.65 3.55 -28.54
N HIS A 259 -9.73 4.15 -29.29
CA HIS A 259 -8.31 3.85 -29.25
C HIS A 259 -7.49 4.80 -28.35
N TYR A 260 -7.93 6.05 -28.16
CA TYR A 260 -7.11 7.09 -27.52
C TYR A 260 -7.80 7.92 -26.42
N ASP A 261 -9.12 7.78 -26.20
CA ASP A 261 -9.85 8.37 -25.07
C ASP A 261 -10.26 7.29 -24.05
#